data_AF-A0A503WGI7-F1
#
_entry.id   AF-A0A503WGI7-F1
#
_cell.length_a   1.000
_cell.length_b   1.000
_cell.length_c   1.000
_cell.angle_alpha   90.00
_cell.angle_beta   90.00
_cell.angle_gamma   90.00
#
_symmetry.space_group_name_H-M   'P 1'
#
loop_
_entity.id
_entity.type
_entity.pdbx_description
1 polymer ?
#
loop_
_entity_poly.entity_id
_entity_poly.type
_entity_poly.pdbx_seq_one_letter_code
_entity_poly.pdbx_strand_id
1 'polypeptide(L)'
;MEAVRRRRGFFGWFFLLLFIGFNILMLWAADVGTGAAGRLPGLSSNVVSLGVDLGAAIGIAAFVVCWVVGFLLLGLLAYLTRGRKVTEPVG
;
A
#
# COMPACT_ATOMS: atom_id res chain seq x y z
N MET A 1 -36.51 -2.70 -19.01
CA MET A 1 -35.14 -2.14 -19.00
C MET A 1 -34.57 -2.39 -17.61
N GLU A 2 -33.55 -3.24 -17.48
CA GLU A 2 -32.97 -3.58 -16.18
C GLU A 2 -32.10 -2.44 -15.66
N ALA A 3 -32.51 -1.79 -14.56
CA ALA A 3 -31.69 -0.80 -13.88
C ALA A 3 -30.70 -1.52 -12.95
N VAL A 4 -29.51 -1.86 -13.46
CA VAL A 4 -28.47 -2.53 -12.67
C VAL A 4 -27.86 -1.55 -11.66
N ARG A 5 -28.45 -1.43 -10.46
CA ARG A 5 -27.89 -0.63 -9.37
C ARG A 5 -26.89 -1.45 -8.58
N ARG A 6 -25.62 -1.42 -8.97
CA ARG A 6 -24.51 -2.01 -8.18
C ARG A 6 -24.28 -1.21 -6.90
N ARG A 7 -25.00 -1.52 -5.81
CA ARG A 7 -24.57 -1.08 -4.47
C ARG A 7 -23.36 -1.93 -4.05
N ARG A 8 -22.20 -1.30 -3.92
CA ARG A 8 -21.10 -1.87 -3.11
C ARG A 8 -21.62 -1.99 -1.68
N GLY A 9 -21.48 -3.16 -1.06
CA GLY A 9 -21.82 -3.34 0.36
C GLY A 9 -20.94 -2.46 1.26
N PHE A 10 -21.44 -2.14 2.46
CA PHE A 10 -20.72 -1.34 3.47
C PHE A 10 -19.33 -1.91 3.78
N PHE A 11 -19.23 -3.24 3.89
CA PHE A 11 -17.98 -3.94 4.17
C PHE A 11 -16.93 -3.74 3.06
N GLY A 12 -17.34 -3.84 1.79
CA GLY A 12 -16.46 -3.60 0.65
C GLY A 12 -15.98 -2.15 0.54
N TRP A 13 -16.77 -1.18 1.03
CA TRP A 13 -16.33 0.22 1.09
C TRP A 13 -15.27 0.44 2.18
N PHE A 14 -15.45 -0.18 3.36
CA PHE A 14 -14.48 -0.12 4.45
C PHE A 14 -13.10 -0.67 4.04
N PHE A 15 -13.04 -1.88 3.44
CA PHE A 15 -11.75 -2.45 2.99
C PHE A 15 -11.12 -1.68 1.85
N LEU A 16 -11.93 -1.08 0.97
CA LEU A 16 -11.43 -0.22 -0.09
C LEU A 16 -10.79 1.06 0.48
N LEU A 17 -11.41 1.64 1.50
CA LEU A 17 -10.88 2.82 2.18
C LEU A 17 -9.60 2.49 2.94
N LEU A 18 -9.54 1.33 3.60
CA LEU A 18 -8.33 0.82 4.26
C LEU A 18 -7.19 0.56 3.27
N PHE A 19 -7.51 -0.02 2.11
CA PHE A 19 -6.54 -0.26 1.03
C PHE A 19 -5.96 1.04 0.47
N ILE A 20 -6.81 2.04 0.20
CA ILE A 20 -6.35 3.35 -0.26
C ILE A 20 -5.52 4.04 0.83
N GLY A 21 -6.00 4.03 2.08
CA GLY A 21 -5.29 4.64 3.21
C GLY A 21 -3.90 4.04 3.42
N PHE A 22 -3.78 2.71 3.36
CA PHE A 22 -2.49 2.04 3.45
C PHE A 22 -1.54 2.45 2.31
N ASN A 23 -2.03 2.51 1.06
CA ASN A 23 -1.18 2.91 -0.06
C ASN A 23 -0.71 4.36 0.03
N ILE A 24 -1.57 5.27 0.49
CA ILE A 24 -1.19 6.67 0.73
C ILE A 24 -0.14 6.76 1.84
N LEU A 25 -0.33 6.01 2.94
CA LEU A 25 0.64 5.96 4.03
C LEU A 25 2.00 5.44 3.55
N MET A 26 2.02 4.42 2.69
CA MET A 26 3.27 3.90 2.14
C MET A 26 3.94 4.88 1.16
N LEU A 27 3.17 5.57 0.31
CA LEU A 27 3.72 6.66 -0.52
C LEU A 27 4.34 7.76 0.32
N TRP A 28 3.67 8.18 1.39
CA TRP A 28 4.18 9.18 2.32
C TRP A 28 5.44 8.70 3.05
N ALA A 29 5.47 7.43 3.49
CA ALA A 29 6.65 6.85 4.13
C ALA A 29 7.85 6.76 3.17
N ALA A 30 7.61 6.50 1.88
CA ALA A 30 8.65 6.52 0.86
C ALA A 30 9.23 7.94 0.66
N ASP A 31 8.36 8.95 0.58
CA ASP A 31 8.77 10.35 0.46
C ASP A 31 9.64 10.79 1.66
N VAL A 32 9.17 10.53 2.88
CA VAL A 32 9.92 10.82 4.12
C VAL A 32 11.25 10.07 4.17
N GLY A 33 11.28 8.80 3.77
CA GLY A 33 12.48 7.98 3.75
C GLY A 33 13.56 8.52 2.80
N THR A 34 13.18 8.94 1.60
CA THR A 34 14.12 9.55 0.64
C THR A 34 14.66 10.89 1.11
N GLY A 35 13.83 11.71 1.78
CA GLY A 35 14.26 12.97 2.37
C GLY A 35 15.23 12.82 3.55
N ALA A 36 15.17 11.69 4.27
CA ALA A 36 16.10 11.39 5.37
C ALA A 36 17.47 10.91 4.86
N ALA A 37 17.50 10.10 3.79
CA ALA A 37 18.75 9.58 3.22
C ALA A 37 19.66 10.71 2.68
N GLY A 38 19.09 11.77 2.12
CA GLY A 38 19.84 12.92 1.60
C GLY A 38 20.51 13.81 2.68
N ARG A 39 20.27 13.56 3.97
CA ARG A 39 20.81 14.37 5.08
C ARG A 39 22.00 13.75 5.80
N LEU A 40 22.49 12.59 5.35
CA LEU A 40 23.65 11.94 5.95
C LEU A 40 24.93 12.71 5.55
N PRO A 41 25.65 13.33 6.50
CA PRO A 41 26.90 14.01 6.19
C PRO A 41 27.92 13.01 5.64
N GLY A 42 28.81 13.45 4.75
CA GLY A 42 29.83 12.59 4.14
C GLY A 42 30.71 11.90 5.18
N LEU A 43 30.41 10.63 5.47
CA LEU A 43 31.15 9.81 6.43
C LEU A 43 32.41 9.30 5.74
N SER A 44 33.55 9.92 6.08
CA SER A 44 34.83 9.78 5.38
C SER A 44 35.55 8.43 5.57
N SER A 45 34.94 7.46 6.26
CA SER A 45 35.51 6.11 6.42
C SER A 45 34.77 5.10 5.56
N ASN A 46 35.51 4.37 4.73
CA ASN A 46 34.99 3.45 3.72
C ASN A 46 34.02 2.40 4.31
N VAL A 47 34.30 1.93 5.53
CA VAL A 47 33.44 0.97 6.26
C VAL A 47 32.10 1.59 6.67
N VAL A 48 32.08 2.86 7.07
CA VAL A 48 30.85 3.53 7.52
C VAL A 48 29.96 3.89 6.32
N SER A 49 30.56 4.32 5.19
CA SER A 49 29.82 4.50 3.94
C SER A 49 29.17 3.20 3.47
N LEU A 50 29.93 2.09 3.46
CA LEU A 50 29.41 0.77 3.08
C LEU A 50 28.28 0.29 4.00
N GLY A 51 28.40 0.50 5.31
CA GLY A 51 27.37 0.13 6.29
C GLY A 51 26.07 0.93 6.12
N VAL A 52 26.19 2.23 5.83
CA VAL A 52 25.05 3.10 5.54
C VAL A 52 24.36 2.70 4.24
N ASP A 53 25.12 2.47 3.17
CA ASP A 53 24.56 2.08 1.87
C ASP A 53 23.90 0.71 1.92
N LEU A 54 24.54 -0.28 2.58
CA LEU A 54 23.98 -1.61 2.75
C LEU A 54 22.74 -1.59 3.65
N GLY A 55 22.78 -0.82 4.74
CA GLY A 55 21.64 -0.63 5.62
C GLY A 55 20.45 0.03 4.91
N ALA A 56 20.71 1.05 4.08
CA ALA A 56 19.70 1.70 3.26
C ALA A 56 19.12 0.74 2.22
N ALA A 57 19.96 -0.05 1.54
CA ALA A 57 19.51 -1.04 0.56
C ALA A 57 18.61 -2.11 1.19
N ILE A 58 18.99 -2.64 2.37
CA ILE A 58 18.19 -3.61 3.12
C ILE A 58 16.89 -2.97 3.60
N GLY A 59 16.94 -1.74 4.11
CA GLY A 59 15.77 -0.99 4.55
C GLY A 59 14.76 -0.77 3.43
N ILE A 60 15.23 -0.34 2.25
CA ILE A 60 14.41 -0.16 1.05
C ILE A 60 13.83 -1.50 0.60
N ALA A 61 14.64 -2.57 0.56
CA ALA A 61 14.17 -3.89 0.16
C ALA A 61 13.07 -4.41 1.11
N ALA A 62 13.27 -4.31 2.43
CA ALA A 62 12.27 -4.71 3.43
C ALA A 62 10.99 -3.87 3.33
N PHE A 63 11.13 -2.56 3.11
CA PHE A 63 10.01 -1.65 2.91
C PHE A 63 9.18 -2.02 1.67
N VAL A 64 9.83 -2.28 0.53
CA VAL A 64 9.16 -2.68 -0.71
C VAL A 64 8.44 -4.02 -0.54
N VAL A 65 9.06 -5.01 0.11
CA VAL A 65 8.42 -6.29 0.41
C VAL A 65 7.18 -6.09 1.28
N CYS A 66 7.29 -5.30 2.35
CA CYS A 66 6.16 -4.98 3.23
C CYS A 66 5.02 -4.29 2.46
N TRP A 67 5.36 -3.34 1.58
CA TRP A 67 4.39 -2.64 0.75
C TRP A 67 3.65 -3.60 -0.19
N VAL A 68 4.38 -4.41 -0.95
CA VAL A 68 3.79 -5.35 -1.91
C VAL A 68 2.89 -6.37 -1.20
N VAL A 69 3.34 -6.92 -0.07
CA VAL A 69 2.53 -7.85 0.73
C VAL A 69 1.26 -7.18 1.25
N GLY A 70 1.36 -5.97 1.83
CA GLY A 70 0.20 -5.22 2.30
C GLY A 70 -0.78 -4.87 1.18
N PHE A 71 -0.27 -4.48 0.00
CA PHE A 71 -1.07 -4.22 -1.19
C PHE A 71 -1.83 -5.47 -1.64
N LEU A 72 -1.16 -6.61 -1.72
CA LEU A 72 -1.78 -7.87 -2.16
C LEU A 72 -2.85 -8.33 -1.17
N LEU A 73 -2.57 -8.30 0.14
CA LEU A 73 -3.52 -8.71 1.17
C LEU A 73 -4.74 -7.79 1.18
N LEU A 74 -4.54 -6.47 1.32
CA LEU A 74 -5.65 -5.51 1.38
C LEU A 74 -6.41 -5.44 0.06
N GLY A 75 -5.72 -5.54 -1.08
CA GLY A 75 -6.32 -5.55 -2.41
C GLY A 75 -7.19 -6.79 -2.62
N LEU A 76 -6.72 -7.96 -2.20
CA LEU A 76 -7.50 -9.19 -2.24
C LEU A 76 -8.71 -9.12 -1.30
N LEU A 77 -8.54 -8.63 -0.07
CA LEU A 77 -9.66 -8.45 0.87
C LEU A 77 -10.69 -7.45 0.32
N ALA A 78 -10.26 -6.33 -0.25
CA ALA A 78 -11.14 -5.34 -0.87
C ALA A 78 -11.88 -5.90 -2.09
N TYR A 79 -11.23 -6.78 -2.87
CA TYR A 79 -11.85 -7.45 -4.01
C TYR A 79 -12.90 -8.48 -3.56
N LEU A 80 -12.55 -9.33 -2.59
CA LEU A 80 -13.44 -10.38 -2.09
C LEU A 80 -14.66 -9.81 -1.36
N THR A 81 -14.49 -8.72 -0.61
CA THR A 81 -15.58 -8.06 0.15
C THR A 81 -16.49 -7.18 -0.72
N ARG A 82 -16.21 -7.05 -2.02
CA ARG A 82 -16.97 -6.21 -2.96
C ARG A 82 -18.43 -6.65 -3.15
N GLY A 83 -18.81 -7.87 -2.77
CA GLY A 83 -20.20 -8.28 -2.51
C GLY A 83 -21.21 -8.18 -3.67
N ARG A 84 -21.53 -9.35 -4.25
CA ARG A 84 -22.67 -9.84 -5.07
C ARG A 84 -23.61 -8.86 -5.80
N LYS A 85 -23.87 -9.20 -7.07
CA LYS A 85 -24.93 -8.65 -7.92
C LYS A 85 -26.29 -9.03 -7.30
N VAL A 86 -27.08 -8.02 -6.92
CA VAL A 86 -28.50 -8.20 -6.58
C VAL A 86 -29.27 -8.16 -7.90
N THR A 87 -29.82 -9.30 -8.31
CA THR A 87 -30.80 -9.37 -9.41
C THR A 87 -32.18 -9.34 -8.78
N GLU A 88 -32.85 -8.19 -8.86
CA GLU A 88 -34.28 -8.09 -8.54
C GLU A 88 -35.09 -8.58 -9.75
N PRO A 89 -36.04 -9.52 -9.59
CA PRO A 89 -36.97 -9.84 -10.66
C PRO A 89 -37.89 -8.65 -10.90
N VAL A 90 -37.96 -8.22 -12.16
CA VAL A 90 -38.86 -7.17 -12.64
C VAL A 90 -40.28 -7.71 -12.53
N GLY A 91 -41.09 -7.11 -11.64
CA GLY A 91 -42.54 -7.30 -11.57
C GLY A 91 -43.26 -6.45 -12.60
#